data_AF-A0A0Q4Y910-F1
#
_entry.id   AF-A0A0Q4Y910-F1
#
_cell.length_a   1.000
_cell.length_b   1.000
_cell.length_c   1.000
_cell.angle_alpha   90.00
_cell.angle_beta   90.00
_cell.angle_gamma   90.00
#
_symmetry.space_group_name_H-M   'P 1'
#
loop_
_entity.id
_entity.type
_entity.pdbx_description
1 polymer ?
#
loop_
_entity_poly.entity_id
_entity_poly.type
_entity_poly.pdbx_seq_one_letter_code
_entity_poly.pdbx_strand_id
1 'polypeptide(L)'
;MKIRSLAVVATFALVSSVHAGPIRDRFTAETRETRNGREYRTLLTMTYDGGVQFNGLAEWKGDVLCEMRDTKTGKVETFTGAGPAALAQGAFEGRTKTVGEFHIQEPDVDGGVVVKKGVLEMSDKRCASGTPVVVNGQAPKAASLTDTSTAPAGKALGNNGKPFDGYTWYHNGSDMLVDEDYGEIRYDKPKALIAKAVKPGDVLFRGAFHKDGTVEGTAFAFKLGCPPAPYPVKGRYPKPATFVDGRMVLTGPGPRRKEGSCEVDKLTSSSSHSKLVFDVGGDI
;
A
#
# COMPACT_ATOMS: atom_id res chain seq x y z
N MET A 1 30.18 34.04 41.62
CA MET A 1 29.67 32.95 40.77
C MET A 1 28.61 33.51 39.84
N LYS A 2 28.87 33.58 38.52
CA LYS A 2 27.90 34.00 37.50
C LYS A 2 27.68 32.79 36.58
N ILE A 3 26.48 32.21 36.63
CA ILE A 3 26.08 31.12 35.74
C ILE A 3 25.65 31.77 34.43
N ARG A 4 26.34 31.45 33.33
CA ARG A 4 25.96 31.86 31.97
C ARG A 4 25.19 30.69 31.35
N SER A 5 23.89 30.89 31.14
CA SER A 5 23.05 29.95 30.40
C SER A 5 23.34 30.05 28.90
N LEU A 6 23.65 28.92 28.28
CA LEU A 6 23.78 28.76 26.83
C LEU A 6 22.41 28.36 26.28
N ALA A 7 21.84 29.15 25.35
CA ALA A 7 20.63 28.78 24.62
C ALA A 7 21.05 28.19 23.25
N VAL A 8 20.74 26.92 23.03
CA VAL A 8 20.91 26.25 21.74
C VAL A 8 19.59 26.38 20.98
N VAL A 9 19.59 27.08 19.84
CA VAL A 9 18.46 27.16 18.91
C VAL A 9 18.64 26.05 17.89
N ALA A 10 17.78 25.02 17.93
CA ALA A 10 17.76 23.94 16.96
C ALA A 10 16.61 24.15 15.96
N THR A 11 16.96 24.32 14.68
CA THR A 11 16.03 24.47 13.56
C THR A 11 15.48 23.08 13.19
N PHE A 12 14.20 22.80 13.45
CA PHE A 12 13.53 21.57 13.03
C PHE A 12 12.97 21.72 11.60
N ALA A 13 13.44 20.89 10.67
CA ALA A 13 12.82 20.71 9.36
C ALA A 13 11.58 19.79 9.50
N LEU A 14 10.41 20.32 9.15
CA LEU A 14 9.15 19.57 9.04
C LEU A 14 9.20 18.69 7.79
N VAL A 15 9.13 17.36 7.96
CA VAL A 15 8.92 16.42 6.85
C VAL A 15 7.56 15.75 7.06
N SER A 16 6.57 16.16 6.27
CA SER A 16 5.26 15.52 6.17
C SER A 16 5.37 14.21 5.40
N SER A 17 4.75 13.14 5.91
CA SER A 17 4.77 11.80 5.30
C SER A 17 3.40 11.40 4.79
N VAL A 18 3.38 10.72 3.65
CA VAL A 18 2.19 10.53 2.82
C VAL A 18 2.04 9.09 2.37
N HIS A 19 0.86 8.54 2.61
CA HIS A 19 0.54 7.11 2.52
C HIS A 19 -0.14 6.62 1.23
N ALA A 20 0.64 6.06 0.29
CA ALA A 20 0.11 5.37 -0.88
C ALA A 20 -0.83 4.18 -0.51
N GLY A 21 -1.85 3.92 -1.35
CA GLY A 21 -2.86 2.86 -1.20
C GLY A 21 -2.33 1.42 -1.34
N PRO A 22 -3.21 0.40 -1.40
CA PRO A 22 -2.82 -1.02 -1.34
C PRO A 22 -1.90 -1.40 -2.51
N ILE A 23 -0.63 -1.63 -2.18
CA ILE A 23 0.41 -2.09 -3.11
C ILE A 23 0.04 -3.51 -3.58
N ARG A 24 -0.25 -3.68 -4.87
CA ARG A 24 -0.20 -5.01 -5.51
C ARG A 24 1.27 -5.36 -5.72
N ASP A 25 1.68 -6.59 -5.42
CA ASP A 25 3.08 -7.03 -5.49
C ASP A 25 3.71 -6.86 -6.88
N ARG A 26 2.89 -6.68 -7.92
CA ARG A 26 3.34 -6.46 -9.29
C ARG A 26 2.33 -5.70 -10.14
N PHE A 27 2.81 -4.81 -11.00
CA PHE A 27 2.05 -4.29 -12.13
C PHE A 27 2.94 -4.16 -13.38
N THR A 28 2.32 -4.12 -14.55
CA THR A 28 3.00 -3.97 -15.83
C THR A 28 2.32 -2.89 -16.66
N ALA A 29 3.12 -1.96 -17.17
CA ALA A 29 2.71 -0.86 -18.03
C ALA A 29 3.39 -0.98 -19.40
N GLU A 30 2.63 -0.72 -20.46
CA GLU A 30 3.12 -0.72 -21.83
C GLU A 30 2.92 0.64 -22.50
N THR A 31 3.93 1.12 -23.21
CA THR A 31 3.82 2.30 -24.08
C THR A 31 4.33 1.97 -25.47
N ARG A 32 3.72 2.58 -26.49
CA ARG A 32 4.16 2.48 -27.89
C ARG A 32 4.31 3.86 -28.50
N GLU A 33 5.30 3.99 -29.38
CA GLU A 33 5.63 5.24 -30.04
C GLU A 33 6.17 4.95 -31.44
N THR A 34 5.92 5.83 -32.41
CA THR A 34 6.53 5.72 -33.75
C THR A 34 7.39 6.94 -34.02
N ARG A 35 8.64 6.74 -34.40
CA ARG A 35 9.59 7.82 -34.75
C ARG A 35 10.43 7.42 -35.95
N ASN A 36 10.60 8.33 -36.91
CA ASN A 36 11.52 8.16 -38.05
C ASN A 36 11.39 6.82 -38.80
N GLY A 37 10.16 6.33 -39.00
CA GLY A 37 9.92 5.04 -39.67
C GLY A 37 10.31 3.82 -38.83
N ARG A 38 10.32 3.96 -37.50
CA ARG A 38 10.51 2.85 -36.56
C ARG A 38 9.41 2.87 -35.52
N GLU A 39 8.94 1.68 -35.17
CA GLU A 39 8.01 1.46 -34.06
C GLU A 39 8.81 1.10 -32.82
N TYR A 40 8.46 1.72 -31.71
CA TYR A 40 9.07 1.49 -30.40
C TYR A 40 7.99 0.98 -29.46
N ARG A 41 8.37 0.03 -28.60
CA ARG A 41 7.53 -0.49 -27.52
C ARG A 41 8.36 -0.56 -26.25
N THR A 42 7.80 -0.07 -25.16
CA THR A 42 8.37 -0.21 -23.81
C THR A 42 7.40 -0.99 -22.97
N LEU A 43 7.89 -2.05 -22.32
CA LEU A 43 7.17 -2.80 -21.30
C LEU A 43 7.92 -2.64 -19.98
N LEU A 44 7.31 -1.92 -19.03
CA LEU A 44 7.83 -1.73 -17.68
C LEU A 44 7.06 -2.66 -16.74
N THR A 45 7.76 -3.54 -16.05
CA THR A 45 7.22 -4.34 -14.94
C THR A 45 7.77 -3.82 -13.63
N MET A 46 6.88 -3.46 -12.73
CA MET A 46 7.20 -3.01 -11.38
C MET A 46 6.82 -4.11 -10.40
N THR A 47 7.77 -4.57 -9.61
CA THR A 47 7.56 -5.60 -8.57
C THR A 47 7.94 -5.03 -7.23
N TYR A 48 7.08 -5.19 -6.23
CA TYR A 48 7.38 -4.78 -4.86
C TYR A 48 8.43 -5.71 -4.28
N ASP A 49 9.54 -5.16 -3.79
CA ASP A 49 10.67 -5.97 -3.30
C ASP A 49 10.52 -6.36 -1.81
N GLY A 50 9.38 -6.03 -1.20
CA GLY A 50 9.14 -6.28 0.23
C GLY A 50 9.85 -5.32 1.18
N GLY A 51 10.79 -4.52 0.67
CA GLY A 51 11.56 -3.52 1.41
C GLY A 51 10.89 -2.15 1.47
N VAL A 52 11.29 -1.36 2.47
CA VAL A 52 10.93 0.05 2.61
C VAL A 52 12.20 0.80 2.99
N GLN A 53 12.53 1.85 2.25
CA GLN A 53 13.68 2.70 2.53
C GLN A 53 13.50 3.47 3.84
N PHE A 54 14.59 3.97 4.41
CA PHE A 54 14.58 4.74 5.66
C PHE A 54 13.66 5.98 5.63
N ASN A 55 13.36 6.51 4.44
CA ASN A 55 12.47 7.64 4.20
C ASN A 55 10.99 7.22 4.03
N GLY A 56 10.66 5.95 4.25
CA GLY A 56 9.30 5.41 4.15
C GLY A 56 8.85 5.07 2.73
N LEU A 57 9.73 5.23 1.72
CA LEU A 57 9.39 4.85 0.35
C LEU A 57 9.49 3.33 0.20
N ALA A 58 8.41 2.71 -0.27
CA ALA A 58 8.41 1.31 -0.67
C ALA A 58 9.53 1.07 -1.69
N GLU A 59 10.30 0.00 -1.51
CA GLU A 59 11.31 -0.44 -2.46
C GLU A 59 10.66 -1.27 -3.55
N TRP A 60 10.90 -0.84 -4.78
CA TRP A 60 10.43 -1.53 -5.97
C TRP A 60 11.61 -1.92 -6.84
N LYS A 61 11.37 -2.94 -7.65
CA LYS A 61 12.23 -3.29 -8.75
C LYS A 61 11.51 -3.01 -10.06
N GLY A 62 12.16 -2.24 -10.93
CA GLY A 62 11.73 -2.01 -12.30
C GLY A 62 12.49 -2.91 -13.27
N ASP A 63 11.77 -3.78 -13.97
CA ASP A 63 12.27 -4.55 -15.10
C ASP A 63 11.69 -3.94 -16.39
N VAL A 64 12.56 -3.46 -17.28
CA VAL A 64 12.20 -2.77 -18.52
C VAL A 64 12.66 -3.59 -19.72
N LEU A 65 11.74 -3.75 -20.67
CA LEU A 65 11.97 -4.30 -22.00
C LEU A 65 11.62 -3.23 -23.04
N CYS A 66 12.59 -2.86 -23.87
CA CYS A 66 12.40 -1.97 -25.01
C CYS A 66 12.59 -2.75 -26.31
N GLU A 67 11.63 -2.63 -27.21
CA GLU A 67 11.67 -3.21 -28.55
C GLU A 67 11.59 -2.09 -29.57
N MET A 68 12.48 -2.14 -30.56
CA MET A 68 12.49 -1.24 -31.70
C MET A 68 12.35 -2.06 -32.97
N ARG A 69 11.30 -1.81 -33.75
CA ARG A 69 11.04 -2.44 -35.03
C ARG A 69 11.26 -1.45 -36.15
N ASP A 70 12.12 -1.80 -37.10
CA ASP A 70 12.25 -1.08 -38.36
C ASP A 70 11.05 -1.41 -39.26
N THR A 71 10.26 -0.42 -39.67
CA THR A 71 9.00 -0.68 -40.39
C THR A 71 9.21 -1.11 -41.84
N LYS A 72 10.40 -0.87 -42.41
CA LYS A 72 10.73 -1.24 -43.79
C LYS A 72 11.25 -2.67 -43.89
N THR A 73 12.10 -3.05 -42.95
CA THR A 73 12.78 -4.36 -42.95
C THR A 73 12.10 -5.37 -42.04
N GLY A 74 11.24 -4.91 -41.12
CA GLY A 74 10.61 -5.74 -40.10
C GLY A 74 11.55 -6.19 -38.98
N LYS A 75 12.85 -5.85 -39.06
CA LYS A 75 13.87 -6.24 -38.08
C LYS A 75 13.52 -5.65 -36.71
N VAL A 76 13.61 -6.47 -35.67
CA VAL A 76 13.39 -6.07 -34.28
C VAL A 76 14.71 -6.09 -33.52
N GLU A 77 14.97 -5.04 -32.76
CA GLU A 77 16.08 -4.95 -31.80
C GLU A 77 15.52 -4.80 -30.39
N THR A 78 16.11 -5.51 -29.44
CA THR A 78 15.60 -5.60 -28.07
C THR A 78 16.66 -5.15 -27.08
N PHE A 79 16.25 -4.37 -26.09
CA PHE A 79 17.09 -3.86 -25.01
C PHE A 79 16.37 -4.09 -23.68
N THR A 80 17.06 -4.67 -22.71
CA THR A 80 16.48 -4.95 -21.39
C THR A 80 17.31 -4.29 -20.32
N GLY A 81 16.66 -3.82 -19.26
CA GLY A 81 17.34 -3.36 -18.06
C GLY A 81 16.51 -3.63 -16.82
N ALA A 82 17.21 -3.88 -15.71
CA ALA A 82 16.60 -4.02 -14.40
C ALA A 82 17.30 -3.07 -13.43
N GLY A 83 16.56 -2.59 -12.45
CA GLY A 83 17.12 -1.77 -11.40
C GLY A 83 16.13 -1.39 -10.31
N PRO A 84 16.62 -0.70 -9.27
CA PRO A 84 15.78 -0.21 -8.20
C PRO A 84 14.84 0.87 -8.72
N ALA A 85 13.69 0.96 -8.08
CA ALA A 85 12.68 1.97 -8.29
C ALA A 85 12.02 2.33 -6.96
N ALA A 86 11.47 3.53 -6.88
CA ALA A 86 10.75 4.03 -5.72
C ALA A 86 9.45 4.70 -6.18
N LEU A 87 8.43 4.66 -5.32
CA LEU A 87 7.21 5.43 -5.49
C LEU A 87 7.38 6.77 -4.79
N ALA A 88 7.31 7.87 -5.53
CA ALA A 88 7.33 9.23 -4.97
C ALA A 88 6.15 10.04 -5.54
N GLN A 89 5.32 10.61 -4.67
CA GLN A 89 4.32 11.66 -5.01
C GLN A 89 3.49 11.40 -6.29
N GLY A 90 2.97 10.18 -6.46
CA GLY A 90 2.08 9.84 -7.58
C GLY A 90 2.80 9.39 -8.85
N ALA A 91 4.11 9.16 -8.76
CA ALA A 91 4.91 8.58 -9.81
C ALA A 91 5.90 7.54 -9.29
N PHE A 92 6.26 6.57 -10.12
CA PHE A 92 7.44 5.76 -9.88
C PHE A 92 8.62 6.31 -10.65
N GLU A 93 9.77 6.31 -9.99
CA GLU A 93 11.05 6.64 -10.59
C GLU A 93 12.00 5.48 -10.37
N GLY A 94 12.79 5.16 -11.39
CA GLY A 94 13.79 4.13 -11.27
C GLY A 94 14.92 4.30 -12.25
N ARG A 95 16.01 3.59 -11.98
CA ARG A 95 17.18 3.59 -12.84
C ARG A 95 17.60 2.16 -13.10
N THR A 96 17.60 1.81 -14.37
CA THR A 96 18.13 0.52 -14.82
C THR A 96 19.60 0.65 -15.21
N LYS A 97 20.34 -0.46 -15.14
CA LYS A 97 21.76 -0.48 -15.51
C LYS A 97 22.01 -0.19 -17.01
N THR A 98 21.04 -0.46 -17.88
CA THR A 98 21.25 -0.56 -19.34
C THR A 98 20.30 0.29 -20.18
N VAL A 99 19.06 0.49 -19.74
CA VAL A 99 18.06 1.31 -20.45
C VAL A 99 17.84 2.68 -19.80
N GLY A 100 18.70 3.04 -18.85
CA GLY A 100 18.71 4.35 -18.21
C GLY A 100 17.61 4.54 -17.17
N GLU A 101 17.23 5.79 -16.99
CA GLU A 101 16.23 6.26 -16.04
C GLU A 101 14.83 6.16 -16.65
N PHE A 102 13.85 5.89 -15.80
CA PHE A 102 12.45 5.92 -16.16
C PHE A 102 11.63 6.65 -15.10
N HIS A 103 10.57 7.31 -15.55
CA HIS A 103 9.58 7.97 -14.72
C HIS A 103 8.19 7.56 -15.21
N ILE A 104 7.33 7.06 -14.33
CA ILE A 104 5.94 6.73 -14.67
C ILE A 104 4.99 7.43 -13.71
N GLN A 105 4.17 8.33 -14.26
CA GLN A 105 3.14 9.06 -13.54
C GLN A 105 1.76 8.44 -13.83
N GLU A 106 0.97 8.23 -12.78
CA GLU A 106 -0.41 7.79 -12.91
C GLU A 106 -1.31 8.88 -13.53
N PRO A 107 -2.42 8.51 -14.19
CA PRO A 107 -3.42 9.50 -14.58
C PRO A 107 -3.98 10.20 -13.34
N ASP A 108 -4.12 11.52 -13.43
CA ASP A 108 -4.80 12.32 -12.44
C ASP A 108 -6.31 12.20 -12.66
N VAL A 109 -7.05 11.86 -11.61
CA VAL A 109 -8.49 11.58 -11.65
C VAL A 109 -9.19 12.42 -10.59
N ASP A 110 -10.02 13.35 -11.03
CA ASP A 110 -10.86 14.19 -10.19
C ASP A 110 -12.34 13.85 -10.41
N GLY A 111 -13.06 13.57 -9.34
CA GLY A 111 -14.48 13.19 -9.42
C GLY A 111 -14.79 11.97 -10.31
N GLY A 112 -13.82 11.08 -10.55
CA GLY A 112 -13.95 9.94 -11.46
C GLY A 112 -13.66 10.26 -12.93
N VAL A 113 -13.21 11.49 -13.25
CA VAL A 113 -12.83 11.94 -14.58
C VAL A 113 -11.32 12.09 -14.67
N VAL A 114 -10.71 11.52 -15.72
CA VAL A 114 -9.26 11.69 -15.97
C VAL A 114 -9.00 13.13 -16.41
N VAL A 115 -8.34 13.93 -15.56
CA VAL A 115 -7.99 15.34 -15.84
C VAL A 115 -6.57 15.48 -16.39
N LYS A 116 -5.67 14.53 -16.08
CA LYS A 116 -4.33 14.41 -16.70
C LYS A 116 -4.06 12.96 -17.06
N LYS A 117 -3.60 12.69 -18.27
CA LYS A 117 -3.19 11.34 -18.66
C LYS A 117 -1.90 10.95 -17.94
N GLY A 118 -1.79 9.68 -17.56
CA GLY A 118 -0.54 9.12 -17.09
C GLY A 118 0.52 9.15 -18.20
N VAL A 119 1.78 9.12 -17.81
CA VAL A 119 2.93 9.22 -18.70
C VAL A 119 4.01 8.24 -18.23
N LEU A 120 4.63 7.54 -19.18
CA LEU A 120 5.89 6.82 -19.00
C LEU A 120 6.96 7.54 -19.82
N GLU A 121 7.99 8.03 -19.15
CA GLU A 121 9.16 8.65 -19.74
C GLU A 121 10.37 7.74 -19.58
N MET A 122 11.08 7.53 -20.68
CA MET A 122 12.34 6.80 -20.72
C MET A 122 13.46 7.73 -21.14
N SER A 123 14.60 7.73 -20.43
CA SER A 123 15.77 8.52 -20.83
C SER A 123 16.44 7.97 -22.09
N ASP A 124 16.34 6.65 -22.31
CA ASP A 124 16.91 5.98 -23.48
C ASP A 124 15.99 6.10 -24.70
N LYS A 125 16.50 6.75 -25.75
CA LYS A 125 15.77 6.98 -27.02
C LYS A 125 15.45 5.69 -27.80
N ARG A 126 15.99 4.55 -27.39
CA ARG A 126 15.65 3.23 -27.93
C ARG A 126 14.37 2.66 -27.32
N CYS A 127 13.82 3.31 -26.31
CA CYS A 127 12.57 2.96 -25.66
C CYS A 127 11.46 3.95 -26.06
N ALA A 128 10.22 3.49 -26.10
CA ALA A 128 9.04 4.34 -26.26
C ALA A 128 8.74 5.13 -24.97
N SER A 129 8.36 6.39 -25.14
CA SER A 129 7.76 7.23 -24.10
C SER A 129 6.33 7.63 -24.51
N GLY A 130 5.50 8.04 -23.55
CA GLY A 130 4.10 8.43 -23.81
C GLY A 130 3.11 7.86 -22.81
N THR A 131 1.81 7.90 -23.14
CA THR A 131 0.75 7.42 -22.23
C THR A 131 0.80 5.90 -22.09
N PRO A 132 1.08 5.36 -20.89
CA PRO A 132 1.12 3.93 -20.68
C PRO A 132 -0.29 3.34 -20.58
N VAL A 133 -0.43 2.11 -21.03
CA VAL A 133 -1.58 1.24 -20.77
C VAL A 133 -1.13 0.21 -19.74
N VAL A 134 -1.85 0.10 -18.62
CA VAL A 134 -1.62 -0.98 -17.66
C VAL A 134 -2.11 -2.29 -18.29
N VAL A 135 -1.19 -3.19 -18.59
CA VAL A 135 -1.47 -4.47 -19.26
C VAL A 135 -1.67 -5.61 -18.26
N ASN A 136 -1.16 -5.46 -17.03
CA ASN A 136 -1.41 -6.38 -15.93
C ASN A 136 -1.32 -5.65 -14.58
N GLY A 137 -2.23 -5.96 -13.65
CA GLY A 137 -2.27 -5.34 -12.33
C GLY A 137 -2.96 -3.96 -12.28
N GLN A 138 -2.81 -3.28 -11.15
CA GLN A 138 -3.14 -1.86 -10.95
C GLN A 138 -1.91 -1.21 -10.31
N ALA A 139 -1.53 -0.02 -10.76
CA ALA A 139 -0.46 0.74 -10.14
C ALA A 139 -0.91 1.27 -8.76
N PRO A 140 -0.01 1.32 -7.75
CA PRO A 140 -0.31 1.88 -6.44
C PRO A 140 -0.46 3.41 -6.48
N LYS A 141 -1.63 3.89 -6.05
CA LYS A 141 -1.91 5.33 -5.92
C LYS A 141 -1.14 5.95 -4.76
N ALA A 142 -0.38 7.03 -4.98
CA ALA A 142 0.23 7.79 -3.88
C ALA A 142 -0.83 8.55 -3.07
N ALA A 143 -0.65 8.71 -1.75
CA ALA A 143 -1.46 9.69 -1.02
C ALA A 143 -1.00 11.13 -1.30
N SER A 144 -1.75 12.07 -0.74
CA SER A 144 -1.51 13.50 -0.79
C SER A 144 -0.78 14.05 0.46
N LEU A 145 0.18 14.96 0.25
CA LEU A 145 1.06 15.66 1.22
C LEU A 145 0.39 16.87 1.85
N THR A 146 -0.62 16.66 2.69
CA THR A 146 -1.15 17.71 3.55
C THR A 146 -1.68 17.14 4.87
N ASP A 147 -0.82 16.83 5.83
CA ASP A 147 -0.83 17.48 7.15
C ASP A 147 0.29 16.96 8.06
N THR A 148 0.83 17.86 8.89
CA THR A 148 2.11 17.66 9.59
C THR A 148 1.91 17.60 11.11
N SER A 149 2.49 16.60 11.78
CA SER A 149 2.53 16.48 13.24
C SER A 149 3.92 16.02 13.71
N THR A 150 4.42 16.62 14.79
CA THR A 150 5.63 16.23 15.51
C THR A 150 5.31 15.94 16.97
N ALA A 151 5.68 14.75 17.46
CA ALA A 151 6.22 14.49 18.81
C ALA A 151 6.77 13.04 18.91
N PRO A 152 7.67 12.72 19.87
CA PRO A 152 8.69 11.68 19.75
C PRO A 152 8.42 10.35 20.48
N ALA A 153 9.40 9.45 20.35
CA ALA A 153 9.42 8.01 20.59
C ALA A 153 9.28 7.52 22.05
N GLY A 154 8.73 6.29 22.17
CA GLY A 154 9.06 5.35 23.24
C GLY A 154 7.89 4.64 23.93
N LYS A 155 7.27 3.65 23.25
CA LYS A 155 7.11 2.27 23.79
C LYS A 155 6.71 1.31 22.66
N ALA A 156 7.19 0.08 22.77
CA ALA A 156 7.04 -0.98 21.78
C ALA A 156 5.56 -1.27 21.49
N LEU A 157 5.15 -0.88 20.27
CA LEU A 157 4.05 -1.32 19.44
C LEU A 157 4.21 -0.58 18.10
N GLY A 158 4.34 -1.31 16.99
CA GLY A 158 4.53 -0.78 15.63
C GLY A 158 5.97 -0.90 15.12
N ASN A 159 6.18 -1.69 14.06
CA ASN A 159 7.47 -1.94 13.41
C ASN A 159 8.09 -0.70 12.69
N ASN A 160 7.77 0.54 13.08
CA ASN A 160 8.32 1.77 12.49
C ASN A 160 8.67 2.88 13.52
N GLY A 161 8.84 2.56 14.80
CA GLY A 161 9.41 3.52 15.78
C GLY A 161 8.49 4.65 16.25
N LYS A 162 7.19 4.63 15.95
CA LYS A 162 6.14 5.39 16.68
C LYS A 162 5.19 4.41 17.40
N PRO A 163 4.69 4.75 18.60
CA PRO A 163 3.66 3.96 19.28
C PRO A 163 2.36 4.02 18.48
N PHE A 164 1.78 2.87 18.18
CA PHE A 164 0.45 2.75 17.61
C PHE A 164 -0.57 3.17 18.70
N ASP A 165 -1.13 4.38 18.60
CA ASP A 165 -2.02 5.02 19.62
C ASP A 165 -3.50 4.73 19.33
N GLY A 166 -3.77 3.50 18.90
CA GLY A 166 -5.13 3.05 18.59
C GLY A 166 -5.92 2.74 19.86
N TYR A 167 -7.24 2.94 19.81
CA TYR A 167 -8.12 2.47 20.88
C TYR A 167 -8.04 0.94 20.94
N THR A 168 -8.04 0.39 22.17
CA THR A 168 -8.13 -1.06 22.34
C THR A 168 -9.57 -1.51 22.10
N TRP A 169 -9.73 -2.44 21.18
CA TRP A 169 -10.97 -3.14 20.88
C TRP A 169 -10.76 -4.64 21.06
N TYR A 170 -11.84 -5.37 21.29
CA TYR A 170 -11.79 -6.81 21.39
C TYR A 170 -12.35 -7.48 20.14
N HIS A 171 -11.63 -8.47 19.61
CA HIS A 171 -12.09 -9.28 18.49
C HIS A 171 -11.76 -10.76 18.68
N ASN A 172 -12.78 -11.61 18.78
CA ASN A 172 -12.63 -13.07 18.75
C ASN A 172 -11.62 -13.64 19.76
N GLY A 173 -11.48 -13.06 20.96
CA GLY A 173 -10.49 -13.48 21.94
C GLY A 173 -9.21 -12.66 21.98
N SER A 174 -9.02 -11.72 21.05
CA SER A 174 -7.77 -10.98 20.89
C SER A 174 -7.97 -9.50 21.19
N ASP A 175 -6.95 -8.89 21.80
CA ASP A 175 -6.85 -7.45 21.87
C ASP A 175 -6.43 -6.92 20.50
N MET A 176 -7.17 -5.93 20.04
CA MET A 176 -6.93 -5.23 18.79
C MET A 176 -6.64 -3.78 19.10
N LEU A 177 -5.76 -3.18 18.32
CA LEU A 177 -5.61 -1.74 18.30
C LEU A 177 -6.23 -1.22 17.02
N VAL A 178 -7.15 -0.27 17.17
CA VAL A 178 -7.80 0.43 16.05
C VAL A 178 -7.23 1.84 15.99
N ASP A 179 -6.46 2.11 14.95
CA ASP A 179 -5.94 3.44 14.64
C ASP A 179 -6.71 3.96 13.43
N GLU A 180 -7.71 4.81 13.71
CA GLU A 180 -8.60 5.37 12.68
C GLU A 180 -7.82 6.25 11.70
N ASP A 181 -6.85 7.00 12.21
CA ASP A 181 -6.03 7.94 11.42
C ASP A 181 -5.06 7.18 10.51
N TYR A 182 -4.47 6.09 11.01
CA TYR A 182 -3.64 5.20 10.20
C TYR A 182 -4.46 4.27 9.30
N GLY A 183 -5.77 4.19 9.53
CA GLY A 183 -6.67 3.36 8.75
C GLY A 183 -6.48 1.87 8.99
N GLU A 184 -6.04 1.45 10.18
CA GLU A 184 -5.70 0.05 10.45
C GLU A 184 -6.30 -0.50 11.75
N ILE A 185 -6.54 -1.81 11.70
CA ILE A 185 -6.80 -2.61 12.89
C ILE A 185 -5.72 -3.68 12.96
N ARG A 186 -4.94 -3.68 14.05
CA ARG A 186 -3.83 -4.61 14.28
C ARG A 186 -4.08 -5.47 15.50
N TYR A 187 -3.54 -6.68 15.48
CA TYR A 187 -3.47 -7.50 16.68
C TYR A 187 -2.49 -6.88 17.68
N ASP A 188 -2.93 -6.57 18.89
CA ASP A 188 -2.04 -6.28 20.01
C ASP A 188 -1.66 -7.57 20.72
N LYS A 189 -2.67 -8.26 21.24
CA LYS A 189 -2.52 -9.57 21.89
C LYS A 189 -3.39 -10.60 21.19
N PRO A 190 -2.87 -11.32 20.17
CA PRO A 190 -3.58 -12.44 19.59
C PRO A 190 -3.92 -13.48 20.67
N LYS A 191 -5.14 -14.04 20.61
CA LYS A 191 -5.47 -15.17 21.50
C LYS A 191 -4.49 -16.33 21.31
N ALA A 192 -4.19 -17.04 22.39
CA ALA A 192 -3.23 -18.15 22.37
C ALA A 192 -3.51 -19.19 21.26
N LEU A 193 -4.78 -19.47 20.98
CA LEU A 193 -5.19 -20.47 19.97
C LEU A 193 -4.80 -20.07 18.53
N ILE A 194 -4.63 -18.78 18.24
CA ILE A 194 -4.25 -18.29 16.90
C ILE A 194 -2.82 -17.75 16.84
N ALA A 195 -2.11 -17.69 17.97
CA ALA A 195 -0.78 -17.08 18.07
C ALA A 195 0.30 -17.72 17.17
N LYS A 196 0.06 -18.95 16.69
CA LYS A 196 0.93 -19.59 15.69
C LYS A 196 0.71 -19.07 14.27
N ALA A 197 -0.47 -18.55 13.97
CA ALA A 197 -0.86 -18.03 12.66
C ALA A 197 -0.80 -16.49 12.60
N VAL A 198 -0.88 -15.83 13.75
CA VAL A 198 -0.98 -14.38 13.89
C VAL A 198 -0.07 -13.93 15.03
N LYS A 199 0.73 -12.89 14.80
CA LYS A 199 1.63 -12.28 15.77
C LYS A 199 1.13 -10.89 16.17
N PRO A 200 1.53 -10.38 17.36
CA PRO A 200 1.38 -8.96 17.67
C PRO A 200 1.91 -8.08 16.54
N GLY A 201 1.12 -7.07 16.16
CA GLY A 201 1.38 -6.15 15.05
C GLY A 201 0.78 -6.58 13.70
N ASP A 202 0.34 -7.84 13.53
CA ASP A 202 -0.27 -8.27 12.27
C ASP A 202 -1.55 -7.48 11.98
N VAL A 203 -1.71 -7.08 10.73
CA VAL A 203 -2.81 -6.22 10.27
C VAL A 203 -4.04 -7.09 9.95
N LEU A 204 -5.12 -6.93 10.72
CA LEU A 204 -6.41 -7.57 10.45
C LEU A 204 -7.22 -6.80 9.41
N PHE A 205 -7.12 -5.46 9.41
CA PHE A 205 -7.84 -4.59 8.50
C PHE A 205 -6.99 -3.38 8.11
N ARG A 206 -7.11 -2.96 6.85
CA ARG A 206 -6.61 -1.69 6.34
C ARG A 206 -7.68 -1.01 5.47
N GLY A 207 -7.97 0.26 5.72
CA GLY A 207 -9.02 0.99 5.02
C GLY A 207 -9.21 2.41 5.53
N ALA A 208 -10.37 2.98 5.24
CA ALA A 208 -10.72 4.33 5.67
C ALA A 208 -11.77 4.30 6.78
N PHE A 209 -11.55 5.11 7.81
CA PHE A 209 -12.55 5.45 8.83
C PHE A 209 -13.05 6.87 8.53
N HIS A 210 -14.30 6.98 8.13
CA HIS A 210 -14.86 8.24 7.65
C HIS A 210 -15.55 9.00 8.78
N LYS A 211 -15.54 10.34 8.71
CA LYS A 211 -16.16 11.22 9.71
C LYS A 211 -17.68 11.01 9.89
N ASP A 212 -18.34 10.32 8.97
CA ASP A 212 -19.75 9.96 9.04
C ASP A 212 -20.01 8.61 9.75
N GLY A 213 -18.96 7.99 10.29
CA GLY A 213 -19.00 6.71 10.98
C GLY A 213 -18.97 5.51 10.02
N THR A 214 -18.76 5.71 8.72
CA THR A 214 -18.58 4.59 7.78
C THR A 214 -17.14 4.09 7.79
N VAL A 215 -16.97 2.78 7.60
CA VAL A 215 -15.66 2.14 7.48
C VAL A 215 -15.68 1.26 6.24
N GLU A 216 -14.65 1.35 5.41
CA GLU A 216 -14.50 0.49 4.24
C GLU A 216 -13.03 0.18 3.97
N GLY A 217 -12.75 -1.03 3.51
CA GLY A 217 -11.37 -1.43 3.24
C GLY A 217 -11.21 -2.92 3.00
N THR A 218 -10.01 -3.40 3.28
CA THR A 218 -9.61 -4.79 3.11
C THR A 218 -9.34 -5.41 4.47
N ALA A 219 -10.01 -6.52 4.75
CA ALA A 219 -9.68 -7.39 5.87
C ALA A 219 -8.82 -8.56 5.43
N PHE A 220 -8.06 -9.14 6.36
CA PHE A 220 -7.15 -10.24 6.11
C PHE A 220 -7.53 -11.48 6.91
N ALA A 221 -7.78 -12.60 6.22
CA ALA A 221 -8.10 -13.87 6.85
C ALA A 221 -6.85 -14.73 7.02
N PHE A 222 -6.50 -15.01 8.28
CA PHE A 222 -5.32 -15.77 8.65
C PHE A 222 -5.60 -17.27 8.74
N LYS A 223 -4.63 -18.08 8.32
CA LYS A 223 -4.61 -19.54 8.50
C LYS A 223 -3.16 -19.95 8.72
N LEU A 224 -2.92 -20.83 9.69
CA LEU A 224 -1.57 -21.32 9.99
C LEU A 224 -0.90 -21.88 8.73
N GLY A 225 0.32 -21.45 8.46
CA GLY A 225 1.11 -21.90 7.31
C GLY A 225 0.67 -21.31 5.96
N CYS A 226 -0.29 -20.38 5.95
CA CYS A 226 -0.75 -19.70 4.75
C CYS A 226 -0.49 -18.20 4.81
N PRO A 227 -0.27 -17.55 3.65
CA PRO A 227 -0.34 -16.09 3.59
C PRO A 227 -1.75 -15.61 3.94
N PRO A 228 -1.88 -14.41 4.56
CA PRO A 228 -3.18 -13.80 4.82
C PRO A 228 -3.97 -13.63 3.52
N ALA A 229 -5.25 -13.98 3.53
CA ALA A 229 -6.10 -13.85 2.35
C ALA A 229 -6.91 -12.53 2.46
N PRO A 230 -6.72 -11.57 1.55
CA PRO A 230 -7.45 -10.30 1.57
C PRO A 230 -8.90 -10.48 1.11
N TYR A 231 -9.82 -9.70 1.67
CA TYR A 231 -11.20 -9.60 1.19
C TYR A 231 -11.81 -8.25 1.56
N PRO A 232 -12.67 -7.68 0.71
CA PRO A 232 -13.26 -6.38 0.96
C PRO A 232 -14.28 -6.46 2.09
N VAL A 233 -14.27 -5.48 2.99
CA VAL A 233 -15.29 -5.32 4.03
C VAL A 233 -15.75 -3.87 4.11
N LYS A 234 -16.99 -3.69 4.53
CA LYS A 234 -17.57 -2.39 4.85
C LYS A 234 -18.43 -2.48 6.09
N GLY A 235 -18.57 -1.38 6.79
CA GLY A 235 -19.25 -1.35 8.06
C GLY A 235 -19.51 0.04 8.58
N ARG A 236 -19.88 0.08 9.86
CA ARG A 236 -19.98 1.32 10.62
C ARG A 236 -19.20 1.18 11.91
N TYR A 237 -18.68 2.30 12.37
CA TYR A 237 -18.08 2.44 13.68
C TYR A 237 -18.77 3.59 14.44
N PRO A 238 -19.00 3.43 15.75
CA PRO A 238 -19.61 4.49 16.57
C PRO A 238 -18.62 5.65 16.77
N LYS A 239 -19.10 6.90 16.68
CA LYS A 239 -18.27 8.10 16.84
C LYS A 239 -17.69 8.24 18.26
N PRO A 240 -16.55 8.93 18.45
CA PRO A 240 -15.72 8.82 19.66
C PRO A 240 -16.21 9.52 20.95
N ALA A 241 -17.41 10.11 21.00
CA ALA A 241 -17.71 11.05 22.09
C ALA A 241 -17.94 10.38 23.47
N THR A 242 -18.40 9.13 23.53
CA THR A 242 -18.72 8.43 24.78
C THR A 242 -18.73 6.92 24.52
N PHE A 243 -17.57 6.26 24.57
CA PHE A 243 -17.44 4.80 24.34
C PHE A 243 -17.99 3.97 25.51
N VAL A 244 -19.31 4.01 25.70
CA VAL A 244 -20.06 3.04 26.52
C VAL A 244 -20.88 2.23 25.52
N ASP A 245 -20.69 0.90 25.48
CA ASP A 245 -21.41 -0.06 24.62
C ASP A 245 -21.16 0.03 23.09
N GLY A 246 -20.01 0.57 22.66
CA GLY A 246 -19.66 0.67 21.25
C GLY A 246 -19.36 -0.68 20.59
N ARG A 247 -20.01 -0.95 19.45
CA ARG A 247 -19.72 -2.10 18.59
C ARG A 247 -19.44 -1.66 17.17
N MET A 248 -18.27 -2.02 16.64
CA MET A 248 -17.92 -1.86 15.23
C MET A 248 -18.14 -3.19 14.51
N VAL A 249 -18.89 -3.16 13.41
CA VAL A 249 -19.20 -4.35 12.62
C VAL A 249 -18.80 -4.11 11.17
N LEU A 250 -17.83 -4.89 10.69
CA LEU A 250 -17.43 -4.90 9.28
C LEU A 250 -17.94 -6.19 8.62
N THR A 251 -18.47 -6.06 7.41
CA THR A 251 -19.07 -7.18 6.67
C THR A 251 -18.57 -7.23 5.24
N GLY A 252 -18.40 -8.43 4.71
CA GLY A 252 -17.96 -8.66 3.34
C GLY A 252 -17.94 -10.13 2.96
N PRO A 253 -17.75 -10.47 1.68
CA PRO A 253 -17.63 -11.85 1.26
C PRO A 253 -16.25 -12.40 1.67
N GLY A 254 -16.19 -13.13 2.78
CA GLY A 254 -14.95 -13.69 3.32
C GLY A 254 -14.40 -14.85 2.47
N PRO A 255 -13.08 -15.10 2.50
CA PRO A 255 -12.47 -16.16 1.71
C PRO A 255 -12.87 -17.53 2.24
N ARG A 256 -13.14 -18.46 1.32
CA ARG A 256 -13.22 -19.90 1.55
C ARG A 256 -12.05 -20.54 0.81
N ARG A 257 -11.13 -21.14 1.56
CA ARG A 257 -9.99 -21.86 0.99
C ARG A 257 -10.38 -23.27 0.59
N LYS A 258 -9.71 -23.81 -0.42
CA LYS A 258 -9.79 -25.25 -0.74
C LYS A 258 -9.31 -26.06 0.47
N GLU A 259 -9.90 -27.23 0.65
CA GLU A 259 -9.50 -28.15 1.72
C GLU A 259 -8.00 -28.49 1.60
N GLY A 260 -7.30 -28.51 2.73
CA GLY A 260 -5.85 -28.78 2.76
C GLY A 260 -4.93 -27.72 2.13
N SER A 261 -5.47 -26.63 1.54
CA SER A 261 -4.68 -25.66 0.76
C SER A 261 -4.75 -24.23 1.32
N CYS A 262 -3.86 -23.37 0.82
CA CYS A 262 -3.88 -21.92 1.02
C CYS A 262 -4.66 -21.18 -0.07
N GLU A 263 -4.95 -21.84 -1.19
CA GLU A 263 -5.69 -21.28 -2.32
C GLU A 263 -7.14 -20.92 -1.92
N VAL A 264 -7.55 -19.71 -2.25
CA VAL A 264 -8.93 -19.25 -2.08
C VAL A 264 -9.75 -19.73 -3.27
N ASP A 265 -10.70 -20.62 -3.01
CA ASP A 265 -11.64 -21.13 -4.02
C ASP A 265 -12.65 -20.03 -4.42
N LYS A 266 -13.21 -19.35 -3.41
CA LYS A 266 -14.16 -18.27 -3.61
C LYS A 266 -14.25 -17.32 -2.42
N LEU A 267 -14.79 -16.14 -2.67
CA LEU A 267 -15.29 -15.22 -1.65
C LEU A 267 -16.79 -15.47 -1.44
N THR A 268 -17.25 -15.55 -0.19
CA THR A 268 -18.65 -15.86 0.12
C THR A 268 -19.11 -15.20 1.41
N SER A 269 -20.36 -14.73 1.43
CA SER A 269 -21.02 -14.20 2.63
C SER A 269 -21.26 -15.27 3.71
N SER A 270 -21.19 -16.55 3.36
CA SER A 270 -21.29 -17.68 4.30
C SER A 270 -19.95 -18.09 4.95
N SER A 271 -18.85 -17.38 4.66
CA SER A 271 -17.56 -17.63 5.30
C SER A 271 -17.60 -17.24 6.78
N SER A 272 -16.84 -17.93 7.64
CA SER A 272 -16.63 -17.51 9.03
C SER A 272 -15.92 -16.16 9.15
N HIS A 273 -15.32 -15.67 8.06
CA HIS A 273 -14.69 -14.36 7.98
C HIS A 273 -15.64 -13.28 7.45
N SER A 274 -16.90 -13.58 7.13
CA SER A 274 -17.79 -12.62 6.46
C SER A 274 -18.26 -11.46 7.35
N LYS A 275 -18.06 -11.58 8.66
CA LYS A 275 -18.44 -10.59 9.66
C LYS A 275 -17.34 -10.47 10.72
N LEU A 276 -16.77 -9.28 10.83
CA LEU A 276 -15.83 -8.90 11.88
C LEU A 276 -16.58 -8.04 12.89
N VAL A 277 -16.60 -8.46 14.14
CA VAL A 277 -17.20 -7.72 15.24
C VAL A 277 -16.10 -7.30 16.20
N PHE A 278 -16.10 -6.03 16.54
CA PHE A 278 -15.20 -5.42 17.50
C PHE A 278 -16.04 -4.78 18.60
N ASP A 279 -15.70 -5.04 19.86
CA ASP A 279 -16.37 -4.49 21.04
C ASP A 279 -15.39 -3.62 21.85
N VAL A 280 -15.84 -2.47 22.37
CA VAL A 280 -15.07 -1.69 23.37
C VAL A 280 -15.30 -2.30 24.76
N GLY A 281 -14.23 -2.71 25.44
CA GLY A 281 -14.28 -3.29 26.80
C GLY A 281 -14.36 -4.81 26.80
N GLY A 282 -13.22 -5.48 26.64
CA GLY A 282 -13.11 -6.93 26.82
C GLY A 282 -13.04 -7.29 28.30
N ASP A 283 -14.19 -7.39 28.96
CA ASP A 283 -14.40 -8.29 30.10
C ASP A 283 -15.85 -8.81 30.04
N ILE A 284 -16.02 -10.04 29.55
CA ILE A 284 -17.04 -10.98 30.00
C ILE A 284 -16.36 -12.33 30.22
#